data_AF-A0A953TH12-F1
#
_entry.id   AF-A0A953TH12-F1
#
_cell.length_a   1.000
_cell.length_b   1.000
_cell.length_c   1.000
_cell.angle_alpha   90.00
_cell.angle_beta   90.00
_cell.angle_gamma   90.00
#
_symmetry.space_group_name_H-M   'P 1'
#
loop_
_entity.id
_entity.type
_entity.pdbx_description
1 polymer ?
#
loop_
_entity_poly.entity_id
_entity_poly.type
_entity_poly.pdbx_seq_one_letter_code
_entity_poly.pdbx_strand_id
1 'polypeptide(L)'
;MTRLMVVVLLPFLLSSFALRAQQEPPLWQSTANDFVREILSRSGSPSAVLVSFENLAGSPAADLDTLKRTILDDFQKAGVRLVKPELALAEVQITFSEDWQNHVWVATIRQGPGTQVVIRRFPKLQKASASRAPILTIRKSLVWQQETPILDFAVDGQNLFVLEPEELSVYVNDAGKWRLKQTLAVSHEHAWPRDLRGRLHLSGSQITAYFPGTLCTGTNSPPAMQCRASDDPWLIDQNQLAAFYSPARNFFTGVLAGSNSGESVPAFFSAATLPAPDSHQWVFAGTDGRARIYVNNLAAPVTVVNDWGSNLVAVQSGCGSGRQVLVSSPTDMTRNDALQAFEIQNREALPASSATDLHGPLMALWQGETEQVVHGVVLSLTTGRYEAWSFAVGCG
;
A
#
# COMPACT_ATOMS: atom_id res chain seq x y z
N MET A 1 28.29 15.49 86.26
CA MET A 1 27.39 14.41 86.71
C MET A 1 26.46 14.06 85.56
N THR A 2 26.61 12.83 85.07
CA THR A 2 26.03 12.21 83.88
C THR A 2 24.59 11.76 84.13
N ARG A 3 23.69 11.85 83.13
CA ARG A 3 22.42 11.11 83.12
C ARG A 3 22.25 10.37 81.80
N LEU A 4 22.02 9.06 81.96
CA LEU A 4 21.81 8.03 80.94
C LEU A 4 20.37 8.12 80.40
N MET A 5 20.21 7.97 79.08
CA MET A 5 18.92 8.04 78.37
C MET A 5 18.45 6.63 78.01
N VAL A 6 17.21 6.30 78.36
CA VAL A 6 16.57 4.99 78.16
C VAL A 6 15.93 4.94 76.76
N VAL A 7 16.18 3.86 76.04
CA VAL A 7 15.60 3.54 74.72
C VAL A 7 14.33 2.71 74.91
N VAL A 8 13.23 3.11 74.27
CA VAL A 8 11.99 2.32 74.15
C VAL A 8 11.72 2.07 72.67
N LEU A 9 11.65 0.79 72.29
CA LEU A 9 11.29 0.32 70.94
C LEU A 9 9.78 0.02 70.88
N LEU A 10 9.09 0.58 69.89
CA LEU A 10 7.71 0.23 69.52
C LEU A 10 7.70 -0.44 68.12
N PRO A 11 6.96 -1.54 67.89
CA PRO A 11 6.84 -2.13 66.56
C PRO A 11 5.66 -1.52 65.78
N PHE A 12 5.92 -1.04 64.58
CA PHE A 12 4.93 -0.56 63.62
C PHE A 12 4.48 -1.71 62.71
N LEU A 13 3.20 -2.08 62.76
CA LEU A 13 2.53 -2.96 61.80
C LEU A 13 2.14 -2.14 60.56
N LEU A 14 2.77 -2.40 59.41
CA LEU A 14 2.41 -1.83 58.11
C LEU A 14 1.66 -2.89 57.29
N SER A 15 0.36 -2.66 57.10
CA SER A 15 -0.51 -3.45 56.22
C SER A 15 -0.32 -3.02 54.76
N SER A 16 0.14 -3.95 53.91
CA SER A 16 0.30 -3.73 52.47
C SER A 16 -1.05 -3.89 51.74
N PHE A 17 -1.68 -2.78 51.35
CA PHE A 17 -2.75 -2.78 50.36
C PHE A 17 -2.15 -2.85 48.95
N ALA A 18 -2.28 -4.00 48.28
CA ALA A 18 -1.98 -4.11 46.85
C ALA A 18 -3.17 -3.58 46.04
N LEU A 19 -3.02 -2.41 45.40
CA LEU A 19 -3.92 -1.98 44.33
C LEU A 19 -3.70 -2.90 43.11
N ARG A 20 -4.69 -3.74 42.80
CA ARG A 20 -4.80 -4.36 41.47
C ARG A 20 -5.28 -3.28 40.50
N ALA A 21 -4.42 -2.88 39.56
CA ALA A 21 -4.85 -2.16 38.37
C ALA A 21 -5.82 -3.05 37.58
N GLN A 22 -7.09 -2.67 37.51
CA GLN A 22 -8.04 -3.28 36.57
C GLN A 22 -7.64 -2.81 35.17
N GLN A 23 -7.06 -3.70 34.37
CA GLN A 23 -6.91 -3.45 32.94
C GLN A 23 -8.31 -3.44 32.32
N GLU A 24 -8.67 -2.33 31.68
CA GLU A 24 -9.87 -2.27 30.86
C GLU A 24 -9.77 -3.32 29.74
N PRO A 25 -10.87 -4.04 29.45
CA PRO A 25 -10.88 -5.02 28.38
C PRO A 25 -10.57 -4.33 27.03
N PRO A 26 -9.79 -4.96 26.14
CA PRO A 26 -9.54 -4.45 24.81
C PRO A 26 -10.83 -4.08 24.07
N LEU A 27 -10.82 -3.00 23.29
CA LEU A 27 -11.99 -2.46 22.55
C LEU A 27 -12.76 -3.52 21.73
N TRP A 28 -12.07 -4.51 21.18
CA TRP A 28 -12.70 -5.57 20.40
C TRP A 28 -13.58 -6.48 21.28
N GLN A 29 -13.27 -6.65 22.57
CA GLN A 29 -14.04 -7.50 23.49
C GLN A 29 -15.39 -6.86 23.83
N SER A 30 -15.41 -5.56 24.16
CA SER A 30 -16.66 -4.84 24.38
C SER A 30 -17.50 -4.81 23.11
N THR A 31 -16.84 -4.66 21.94
CA THR A 31 -17.50 -4.70 20.64
C THR A 31 -18.13 -6.06 20.33
N ALA A 32 -17.48 -7.17 20.69
CA ALA A 32 -18.03 -8.52 20.53
C ALA A 32 -19.32 -8.71 21.31
N ASN A 33 -19.35 -8.25 22.56
CA ASN A 33 -20.53 -8.37 23.39
C ASN A 33 -21.72 -7.59 22.82
N ASP A 34 -21.48 -6.33 22.42
CA ASP A 34 -22.53 -5.50 21.84
C ASP A 34 -22.99 -6.03 20.47
N PHE A 35 -22.08 -6.61 19.67
CA PHE A 35 -22.39 -7.21 18.39
C PHE A 35 -23.31 -8.42 18.54
N VAL A 36 -23.04 -9.30 19.51
CA VAL A 36 -23.94 -10.42 19.83
C VAL A 36 -25.30 -9.92 20.30
N ARG A 37 -25.36 -8.90 21.18
CA ARG A 37 -26.64 -8.30 21.59
C ARG A 37 -27.44 -7.77 20.41
N GLU A 38 -26.79 -7.12 19.46
CA GLU A 38 -27.44 -6.59 18.27
C GLU A 38 -27.97 -7.72 17.36
N ILE A 39 -27.18 -8.78 17.13
CA ILE A 39 -27.63 -9.99 16.40
C ILE A 39 -28.88 -10.60 17.04
N LEU A 40 -28.90 -10.72 18.37
CA LEU A 40 -30.05 -11.29 19.09
C LEU A 40 -31.28 -10.39 19.07
N SER A 41 -31.10 -9.07 19.12
CA SER A 41 -32.19 -8.11 18.98
C SER A 41 -32.88 -8.20 17.62
N ARG A 42 -32.09 -8.47 16.57
CA ARG A 42 -32.54 -8.56 15.18
C ARG A 42 -33.22 -9.91 14.86
N SER A 43 -32.67 -10.99 15.41
CA SER A 43 -33.21 -12.35 15.28
C SER A 43 -34.41 -12.67 16.20
N GLY A 44 -34.83 -11.74 17.06
CA GLY A 44 -35.92 -12.00 18.01
C GLY A 44 -35.58 -13.00 19.12
N SER A 45 -34.29 -13.11 19.47
CA SER A 45 -33.76 -13.94 20.58
C SER A 45 -34.13 -15.45 20.48
N PRO A 46 -33.67 -16.15 19.42
CA PRO A 46 -33.84 -17.59 19.30
C PRO A 46 -33.13 -18.35 20.43
N SER A 47 -33.74 -19.43 20.93
CA SER A 47 -33.17 -20.24 22.02
C SER A 47 -32.06 -21.19 21.58
N ALA A 48 -31.95 -21.47 20.27
CA ALA A 48 -30.93 -22.36 19.69
C ALA A 48 -30.44 -21.84 18.34
N VAL A 49 -29.12 -21.67 18.17
CA VAL A 49 -28.49 -21.06 17.00
C VAL A 49 -27.29 -21.87 16.52
N LEU A 50 -27.12 -21.97 15.20
CA LEU A 50 -25.87 -22.38 14.57
C LEU A 50 -25.03 -21.13 14.27
N VAL A 51 -23.78 -21.10 14.73
CA VAL A 51 -22.84 -20.00 14.43
C VAL A 51 -21.68 -20.52 13.59
N SER A 52 -21.41 -19.88 12.46
CA SER A 52 -20.26 -20.16 11.60
C SER A 52 -19.41 -18.90 11.41
N PHE A 53 -18.13 -19.10 11.08
CA PHE A 53 -17.16 -18.01 10.97
C PHE A 53 -16.41 -18.07 9.65
N GLU A 54 -16.19 -16.90 9.07
CA GLU A 54 -15.36 -16.70 7.89
C GLU A 54 -14.39 -15.53 8.14
N ASN A 55 -13.13 -15.68 7.75
CA ASN A 55 -12.14 -14.61 7.89
C ASN A 55 -11.65 -14.14 6.53
N LEU A 56 -11.90 -12.87 6.24
CA LEU A 56 -11.42 -12.13 5.08
C LEU A 56 -10.44 -11.01 5.48
N ALA A 57 -10.25 -10.75 6.78
CA ALA A 57 -9.33 -9.73 7.27
C ALA A 57 -7.87 -10.21 7.15
N GLY A 58 -7.00 -9.33 6.66
CA GLY A 58 -5.54 -9.52 6.63
C GLY A 58 -4.90 -9.28 8.00
N SER A 59 -5.50 -8.42 8.83
CA SER A 59 -5.11 -8.23 10.23
C SER A 59 -6.34 -8.35 11.16
N PRO A 60 -6.56 -9.51 11.81
CA PRO A 60 -7.65 -9.67 12.77
C PRO A 60 -7.48 -8.79 14.02
N ALA A 61 -8.59 -8.33 14.61
CA ALA A 61 -8.57 -7.48 15.82
C ALA A 61 -7.99 -8.18 17.07
N ALA A 62 -7.95 -9.51 17.04
CA ALA A 62 -7.36 -10.40 18.04
C ALA A 62 -7.01 -11.73 17.36
N ASP A 63 -6.28 -12.58 18.08
CA ASP A 63 -6.13 -13.99 17.68
C ASP A 63 -7.52 -14.61 17.35
N LEU A 64 -7.62 -15.25 16.17
CA LEU A 64 -8.90 -15.67 15.61
C LEU A 64 -9.62 -16.69 16.49
N ASP A 65 -8.90 -17.58 17.16
CA ASP A 65 -9.50 -18.57 18.05
C ASP A 65 -10.03 -17.93 19.32
N THR A 66 -9.29 -16.95 19.86
CA THR A 66 -9.71 -16.13 20.99
C THR A 66 -10.97 -15.33 20.65
N LEU A 67 -11.04 -14.77 19.44
CA LEU A 67 -12.17 -14.01 18.95
C LEU A 67 -13.44 -14.87 18.83
N LYS A 68 -13.32 -16.03 18.17
CA LYS A 68 -14.41 -16.99 18.00
C LYS A 68 -14.93 -17.45 19.36
N ARG A 69 -14.04 -17.86 20.26
CA ARG A 69 -14.43 -18.28 21.62
C ARG A 69 -15.18 -17.19 22.36
N THR A 70 -14.68 -15.95 22.33
CA THR A 70 -15.32 -14.82 23.01
C THR A 70 -16.74 -14.58 22.51
N ILE A 71 -16.95 -14.61 21.18
CA ILE A 71 -18.28 -14.42 20.58
C ILE A 71 -19.21 -15.58 20.94
N LEU A 72 -18.73 -16.83 20.87
CA LEU A 72 -19.52 -18.01 21.24
C LEU A 72 -19.92 -17.98 22.72
N ASP A 73 -19.01 -17.58 23.60
CA ASP A 73 -19.29 -17.40 25.03
C ASP A 73 -20.35 -16.31 25.25
N ASP A 74 -20.32 -15.22 24.49
CA ASP A 74 -21.29 -14.14 24.62
C ASP A 74 -22.69 -14.56 24.14
N PHE A 75 -22.82 -15.42 23.12
CA PHE A 75 -24.10 -16.06 22.78
C PHE A 75 -24.62 -16.94 23.92
N GLN A 76 -23.75 -17.75 24.53
CA GLN A 76 -24.13 -18.62 25.66
C GLN A 76 -24.54 -17.81 26.89
N LYS A 77 -23.81 -16.74 27.22
CA LYS A 77 -24.15 -15.81 28.32
C LYS A 77 -25.48 -15.12 28.10
N ALA A 78 -25.86 -14.88 26.84
CA ALA A 78 -27.17 -14.36 26.47
C ALA A 78 -28.29 -15.42 26.51
N GLY A 79 -28.01 -16.65 26.95
CA GLY A 79 -29.00 -17.72 27.12
C GLY A 79 -29.29 -18.53 25.86
N VAL A 80 -28.49 -18.38 24.80
CA VAL A 80 -28.67 -19.08 23.53
C VAL A 80 -27.87 -20.38 23.52
N ARG A 81 -28.50 -21.49 23.13
CA ARG A 81 -27.82 -22.77 22.95
C ARG A 81 -27.16 -22.84 21.57
N LEU A 82 -25.86 -23.08 21.54
CA LEU A 82 -25.15 -23.34 20.29
C LEU A 82 -25.35 -24.79 19.87
N VAL A 83 -25.89 -25.00 18.67
CA VAL A 83 -26.35 -26.31 18.22
C VAL A 83 -25.87 -26.64 16.80
N LYS A 84 -26.02 -27.91 16.42
CA LYS A 84 -25.81 -28.38 15.04
C LYS A 84 -26.93 -27.90 14.11
N PRO A 85 -26.73 -27.87 12.78
CA PRO A 85 -27.70 -27.32 11.82
C PRO A 85 -29.11 -27.89 11.97
N GLU A 86 -29.25 -29.18 12.32
CA GLU A 86 -30.55 -29.87 12.39
C GLU A 86 -31.43 -29.40 13.56
N LEU A 87 -30.83 -28.74 14.56
CA LEU A 87 -31.50 -28.27 15.77
C LEU A 87 -31.57 -26.74 15.85
N ALA A 88 -31.02 -26.04 14.85
CA ALA A 88 -30.90 -24.59 14.83
C ALA A 88 -32.24 -23.93 14.48
N LEU A 89 -32.66 -22.95 15.30
CA LEU A 89 -33.81 -22.09 14.99
C LEU A 89 -33.39 -20.89 14.12
N ALA A 90 -32.12 -20.53 14.15
CA ALA A 90 -31.50 -19.56 13.26
C ALA A 90 -30.04 -19.95 12.96
N GLU A 91 -29.56 -19.57 11.78
CA GLU A 91 -28.16 -19.68 11.39
C GLU A 91 -27.53 -18.28 11.36
N VAL A 92 -26.35 -18.13 11.95
CA VAL A 92 -25.60 -16.87 11.98
C VAL A 92 -24.22 -17.13 11.39
N GLN A 93 -23.98 -16.58 10.20
CA GLN A 93 -22.65 -16.56 9.57
C GLN A 93 -21.96 -15.24 9.89
N ILE A 94 -20.85 -15.29 10.61
CA ILE A 94 -20.06 -14.12 10.99
C ILE A 94 -18.82 -14.06 10.10
N THR A 95 -18.72 -12.99 9.30
CA THR A 95 -17.57 -12.69 8.46
C THR A 95 -16.76 -11.57 9.10
N PHE A 96 -15.49 -11.85 9.40
CA PHE A 96 -14.51 -10.85 9.81
C PHE A 96 -13.84 -10.27 8.58
N SER A 97 -13.95 -8.97 8.39
CA SER A 97 -13.36 -8.20 7.30
C SER A 97 -12.73 -6.92 7.83
N GLU A 98 -12.16 -6.12 6.95
CA GLU A 98 -11.57 -4.83 7.28
C GLU A 98 -11.64 -3.86 6.10
N ASP A 99 -11.69 -2.58 6.41
CA ASP A 99 -11.35 -1.50 5.48
C ASP A 99 -10.03 -0.85 5.91
N TRP A 100 -9.62 0.25 5.29
CA TRP A 100 -8.35 0.91 5.59
C TRP A 100 -8.32 1.57 6.99
N GLN A 101 -9.47 1.88 7.60
CA GLN A 101 -9.55 2.51 8.94
C GLN A 101 -10.06 1.57 10.04
N ASN A 102 -10.88 0.59 9.69
CA ASN A 102 -11.72 -0.16 10.62
C ASN A 102 -11.63 -1.66 10.41
N HIS A 103 -11.79 -2.40 11.49
CA HIS A 103 -12.30 -3.76 11.41
C HIS A 103 -13.80 -3.71 11.13
N VAL A 104 -14.27 -4.59 10.25
CA VAL A 104 -15.67 -4.69 9.83
C VAL A 104 -16.15 -6.11 10.10
N TRP A 105 -17.10 -6.26 11.02
CA TRP A 105 -17.72 -7.55 11.31
C TRP A 105 -19.12 -7.58 10.73
N VAL A 106 -19.43 -8.62 9.97
CA VAL A 106 -20.71 -8.79 9.31
C VAL A 106 -21.33 -10.09 9.80
N ALA A 107 -22.55 -10.03 10.34
CA ALA A 107 -23.33 -11.21 10.69
C ALA A 107 -24.53 -11.32 9.76
N THR A 108 -24.59 -12.40 8.99
CA THR A 108 -25.76 -12.77 8.20
C THR A 108 -26.60 -13.77 8.98
N ILE A 109 -27.83 -13.38 9.30
CA ILE A 109 -28.78 -14.14 10.13
C ILE A 109 -29.85 -14.71 9.20
N ARG A 110 -29.99 -16.04 9.17
CA ARG A 110 -31.05 -16.75 8.44
C ARG A 110 -32.00 -17.40 9.42
N GLN A 111 -33.29 -17.08 9.32
CA GLN A 111 -34.33 -17.63 10.17
C GLN A 111 -35.60 -17.85 9.34
N GLY A 112 -35.93 -19.11 9.05
CA GLY A 112 -36.98 -19.45 8.09
C GLY A 112 -36.70 -18.81 6.72
N PRO A 113 -37.67 -18.10 6.10
CA PRO A 113 -37.46 -17.41 4.82
C PRO A 113 -36.77 -16.03 4.97
N GLY A 114 -36.60 -15.54 6.21
CA GLY A 114 -36.05 -14.20 6.47
C GLY A 114 -34.52 -14.20 6.52
N THR A 115 -33.92 -13.19 5.89
CA THR A 115 -32.48 -12.88 6.02
C THR A 115 -32.31 -11.49 6.60
N GLN A 116 -31.46 -11.35 7.62
CA GLN A 116 -31.07 -10.07 8.19
C GLN A 116 -29.55 -9.95 8.25
N VAL A 117 -29.04 -8.72 8.24
CA VAL A 117 -27.61 -8.45 8.29
C VAL A 117 -27.30 -7.43 9.38
N VAL A 118 -26.31 -7.72 10.21
CA VAL A 118 -25.74 -6.80 11.20
C VAL A 118 -24.32 -6.49 10.79
N ILE A 119 -23.98 -5.20 10.70
CA ILE A 119 -22.63 -4.74 10.36
C ILE A 119 -22.11 -3.87 11.50
N ARG A 120 -20.95 -4.24 12.04
CA ARG A 120 -20.27 -3.46 13.06
C ARG A 120 -18.90 -3.02 12.56
N ARG A 121 -18.59 -1.74 12.76
CA ARG A 121 -17.28 -1.16 12.46
C ARG A 121 -16.65 -0.64 13.75
N PHE A 122 -15.35 -0.88 13.90
CA PHE A 122 -14.58 -0.32 15.00
C PHE A 122 -13.13 -0.06 14.54
N PRO A 123 -12.48 0.98 15.08
CA PRO A 123 -11.19 1.43 14.58
C PRO A 123 -10.12 0.36 14.77
N LYS A 124 -9.20 0.25 13.80
CA LYS A 124 -7.98 -0.53 13.98
C LYS A 124 -7.12 0.17 15.02
N LEU A 125 -6.62 -0.57 16.00
CA LEU A 125 -5.50 -0.09 16.80
C LEU A 125 -4.29 -0.06 15.88
N GLN A 126 -3.99 1.10 15.29
CA GLN A 126 -2.66 1.34 14.75
C GLN A 126 -1.70 1.04 15.89
N LYS A 127 -0.89 -0.02 15.74
CA LYS A 127 0.31 -0.13 16.55
C LYS A 127 1.01 1.19 16.32
N ALA A 128 1.13 2.01 17.36
CA ALA A 128 2.04 3.12 17.36
C ALA A 128 3.42 2.50 17.13
N SER A 129 3.85 2.43 15.87
CA SER A 129 5.26 2.31 15.58
C SER A 129 5.88 3.45 16.37
N ALA A 130 6.82 3.13 17.25
CA ALA A 130 7.55 4.16 17.99
C ALA A 130 7.97 5.20 16.95
N SER A 131 7.39 6.41 17.01
CA SER A 131 7.58 7.40 15.97
C SER A 131 9.05 7.80 16.02
N ARG A 132 9.88 7.13 15.21
CA ARG A 132 11.23 7.60 14.97
C ARG A 132 11.05 8.94 14.27
N ALA A 133 11.69 9.99 14.78
CA ALA A 133 11.70 11.27 14.09
C ALA A 133 12.10 11.01 12.62
N PRO A 134 11.39 11.59 11.64
CA PRO A 134 11.66 11.32 10.23
C PRO A 134 13.12 11.65 9.95
N ILE A 135 13.90 10.63 9.58
CA ILE A 135 15.34 10.74 9.29
C ILE A 135 15.58 11.13 7.82
N LEU A 136 14.52 11.09 6.99
CA LEU A 136 14.56 11.47 5.59
C LEU A 136 13.64 12.65 5.30
N THR A 137 14.07 13.47 4.35
CA THR A 137 13.28 14.52 3.70
C THR A 137 13.10 14.20 2.23
N ILE A 138 11.92 14.50 1.70
CA ILE A 138 11.61 14.39 0.28
C ILE A 138 11.51 15.81 -0.27
N ARG A 139 12.42 16.18 -1.16
CA ARG A 139 12.38 17.46 -1.87
C ARG A 139 11.69 17.26 -3.21
N LYS A 140 10.52 17.89 -3.39
CA LYS A 140 9.82 17.94 -4.67
C LYS A 140 10.26 19.15 -5.50
N SER A 141 10.45 18.95 -6.81
CA SER A 141 10.77 20.00 -7.78
C SER A 141 9.99 19.80 -9.07
N LEU A 142 9.32 20.86 -9.55
CA LEU A 142 8.55 20.81 -10.78
C LEU A 142 9.50 20.85 -11.97
N VAL A 143 9.42 19.84 -12.84
CA VAL A 143 10.25 19.73 -14.05
C VAL A 143 9.51 20.31 -15.24
N TRP A 144 8.23 19.96 -15.40
CA TRP A 144 7.41 20.31 -16.54
C TRP A 144 5.92 20.29 -16.20
N GLN A 145 5.11 21.03 -16.97
CA GLN A 145 3.65 20.96 -16.86
C GLN A 145 2.98 21.23 -18.22
N GLN A 146 1.87 20.56 -18.49
CA GLN A 146 1.09 20.75 -19.72
C GLN A 146 -0.38 20.35 -19.55
N GLU A 147 -1.20 20.65 -20.55
CA GLU A 147 -2.64 20.33 -20.54
C GLU A 147 -2.94 18.90 -21.01
N THR A 148 -2.13 18.36 -21.92
CA THR A 148 -2.27 16.99 -22.42
C THR A 148 -1.69 15.97 -21.41
N PRO A 149 -2.17 14.71 -21.43
CA PRO A 149 -1.68 13.68 -20.52
C PRO A 149 -0.18 13.43 -20.66
N ILE A 150 0.51 13.44 -19.52
CA ILE A 150 1.87 12.90 -19.39
C ILE A 150 1.74 11.47 -18.85
N LEU A 151 2.33 10.50 -19.54
CA LEU A 151 2.34 9.10 -19.12
C LEU A 151 3.58 8.76 -18.30
N ASP A 152 4.72 9.31 -18.71
CA ASP A 152 6.01 9.21 -18.03
C ASP A 152 6.94 10.33 -18.54
N PHE A 153 8.07 10.56 -17.87
CA PHE A 153 9.11 11.44 -18.36
C PHE A 153 10.49 11.02 -17.87
N ALA A 154 11.52 11.40 -18.63
CA ALA A 154 12.91 11.17 -18.26
C ALA A 154 13.77 12.39 -18.55
N VAL A 155 14.81 12.59 -17.73
CA VAL A 155 15.79 13.66 -17.89
C VAL A 155 17.15 13.03 -18.15
N ASP A 156 17.83 13.48 -19.20
CA ASP A 156 19.17 13.05 -19.55
C ASP A 156 20.04 14.28 -19.89
N GLY A 157 20.82 14.71 -18.90
CA GLY A 157 21.62 15.92 -18.96
C GLY A 157 20.78 17.17 -19.23
N GLN A 158 20.89 17.73 -20.44
CA GLN A 158 20.11 18.90 -20.87
C GLN A 158 18.83 18.53 -21.63
N ASN A 159 18.52 17.25 -21.80
CA ASN A 159 17.33 16.82 -22.53
C ASN A 159 16.24 16.38 -21.56
N LEU A 160 14.99 16.74 -21.86
CA LEU A 160 13.79 16.25 -21.20
C LEU A 160 12.98 15.50 -22.26
N PHE A 161 12.58 14.29 -21.92
CA PHE A 161 11.72 13.43 -22.72
C PHE A 161 10.38 13.31 -22.01
N VAL A 162 9.30 13.72 -22.68
CA VAL A 162 7.94 13.65 -22.14
C VAL A 162 7.15 12.65 -22.98
N LEU A 163 6.72 11.56 -22.34
CA LEU A 163 5.95 10.51 -22.98
C LEU A 163 4.46 10.87 -22.91
N GLU A 164 3.84 11.06 -24.08
CA GLU A 164 2.43 11.35 -24.26
C GLU A 164 1.74 10.18 -24.99
N PRO A 165 0.39 10.14 -25.06
CA PRO A 165 -0.33 9.05 -25.72
C PRO A 165 0.03 8.85 -27.19
N GLU A 166 0.27 9.94 -27.93
CA GLU A 166 0.47 9.90 -29.39
C GLU A 166 1.90 10.29 -29.81
N GLU A 167 2.74 10.71 -28.87
CA GLU A 167 4.08 11.18 -29.18
C GLU A 167 5.05 11.12 -27.99
N LEU A 168 6.34 11.10 -28.30
CA LEU A 168 7.43 11.39 -27.38
C LEU A 168 8.00 12.76 -27.74
N SER A 169 7.79 13.73 -26.86
CA SER A 169 8.28 15.10 -27.02
C SER A 169 9.65 15.28 -26.37
N VAL A 170 10.62 15.78 -27.13
CA VAL A 170 12.01 15.98 -26.72
C VAL A 170 12.29 17.47 -26.59
N TYR A 171 12.61 17.91 -25.39
CA TYR A 171 12.97 19.29 -25.06
C TYR A 171 14.46 19.38 -24.74
N VAL A 172 15.06 20.53 -25.04
CA VAL A 172 16.41 20.88 -24.59
C VAL A 172 16.35 22.05 -23.61
N ASN A 173 17.13 21.98 -22.54
CA ASN A 173 17.28 23.07 -21.60
C ASN A 173 18.27 24.09 -22.17
N ASP A 174 17.75 25.23 -22.63
CA ASP A 174 18.55 26.38 -23.04
C ASP A 174 18.42 27.50 -22.00
N ALA A 175 19.51 27.74 -21.25
CA ALA A 175 19.60 28.75 -20.20
C ALA A 175 18.47 28.67 -19.17
N GLY A 176 18.15 27.47 -18.70
CA GLY A 176 17.12 27.22 -17.68
C GLY A 176 15.69 27.15 -18.25
N LYS A 177 15.52 27.21 -19.57
CA LYS A 177 14.20 27.11 -20.22
C LYS A 177 14.17 25.91 -21.15
N TRP A 178 13.16 25.06 -20.95
CA TRP A 178 12.87 23.96 -21.87
C TRP A 178 12.35 24.51 -23.20
N ARG A 179 12.95 24.06 -24.31
CA ARG A 179 12.49 24.35 -25.67
C ARG A 179 12.30 23.05 -26.44
N LEU A 180 11.15 22.91 -27.10
CA LEU A 180 10.87 21.75 -27.93
C LEU A 180 11.92 21.67 -29.04
N LYS A 181 12.59 20.52 -29.12
CA LYS A 181 13.61 20.20 -30.11
C LYS A 181 13.06 19.28 -31.18
N GLN A 182 12.30 18.26 -30.79
CA GLN A 182 11.77 17.25 -31.69
C GLN A 182 10.57 16.55 -31.07
N THR A 183 9.67 16.05 -31.92
CA THR A 183 8.55 15.20 -31.55
C THR A 183 8.63 13.90 -32.34
N LEU A 184 8.44 12.77 -31.68
CA LEU A 184 8.48 11.44 -32.29
C LEU A 184 7.09 10.80 -32.16
N ALA A 185 6.42 10.52 -33.27
CA ALA A 185 5.08 9.95 -33.25
C ALA A 185 5.08 8.52 -32.66
N VAL A 186 4.04 8.20 -31.89
CA VAL A 186 3.75 6.86 -31.37
C VAL A 186 2.69 6.22 -32.25
N SER A 187 3.09 5.31 -33.13
CA SER A 187 2.15 4.54 -33.93
C SER A 187 1.62 3.34 -33.14
N HIS A 188 0.29 3.20 -33.09
CA HIS A 188 -0.41 2.09 -32.44
C HIS A 188 -1.48 1.50 -33.38
N GLU A 189 -1.74 0.20 -33.23
CA GLU A 189 -2.71 -0.52 -34.06
C GLU A 189 -4.14 -0.47 -33.49
N HIS A 190 -4.26 -0.22 -32.18
CA HIS A 190 -5.51 -0.31 -31.43
C HIS A 190 -5.72 0.94 -30.60
N ALA A 191 -6.99 1.34 -30.46
CA ALA A 191 -7.35 2.46 -29.59
C ALA A 191 -6.88 2.23 -28.14
N TRP A 192 -6.42 3.31 -27.51
CA TRP A 192 -5.96 3.26 -26.13
C TRP A 192 -7.06 2.92 -25.12
N PRO A 193 -6.73 2.23 -24.02
CA PRO A 193 -7.63 2.10 -22.88
C PRO A 193 -7.90 3.47 -22.26
N ARG A 194 -9.02 3.59 -21.53
CA ARG A 194 -9.43 4.84 -20.87
C ARG A 194 -8.43 5.33 -19.83
N ASP A 195 -7.78 4.40 -19.15
CA ASP A 195 -6.75 4.65 -18.14
C ASP A 195 -5.42 4.18 -18.74
N LEU A 196 -4.81 5.04 -19.56
CA LEU A 196 -3.57 4.75 -20.26
C LEU A 196 -2.38 4.95 -19.32
N ARG A 197 -1.51 3.94 -19.23
CA ARG A 197 -0.20 4.04 -18.60
C ARG A 197 0.89 3.95 -19.65
N GLY A 198 2.00 4.60 -19.38
CA GLY A 198 3.22 4.44 -20.16
C GLY A 198 4.42 4.33 -19.23
N ARG A 199 5.50 3.79 -19.78
CA ARG A 199 6.80 3.80 -19.12
C ARG A 199 7.88 4.13 -20.13
N LEU A 200 8.69 5.12 -19.82
CA LEU A 200 9.86 5.50 -20.58
C LEU A 200 11.12 5.02 -19.85
N HIS A 201 11.98 4.34 -20.57
CA HIS A 201 13.29 3.92 -20.08
C HIS A 201 14.38 4.44 -21.01
N LEU A 202 15.37 5.12 -20.43
CA LEU A 202 16.57 5.57 -21.12
C LEU A 202 17.75 4.74 -20.61
N SER A 203 18.48 4.10 -21.52
CA SER A 203 19.68 3.33 -21.21
C SER A 203 20.80 3.75 -22.15
N GLY A 204 21.68 4.62 -21.66
CA GLY A 204 22.69 5.26 -22.51
C GLY A 204 22.04 6.03 -23.65
N SER A 205 22.28 5.60 -24.89
CA SER A 205 21.64 6.21 -26.07
C SER A 205 20.30 5.58 -26.45
N GLN A 206 19.89 4.47 -25.82
CA GLN A 206 18.68 3.74 -26.19
C GLN A 206 17.45 4.33 -25.50
N ILE A 207 16.38 4.46 -26.29
CA ILE A 207 15.05 4.81 -25.82
C ILE A 207 14.19 3.55 -25.91
N THR A 208 13.49 3.23 -24.83
CA THR A 208 12.43 2.22 -24.82
C THR A 208 11.19 2.80 -24.16
N ALA A 209 10.08 2.87 -24.88
CA ALA A 209 8.79 3.29 -24.34
C ALA A 209 7.78 2.15 -24.42
N TYR A 210 7.19 1.80 -23.28
CA TYR A 210 6.19 0.76 -23.14
C TYR A 210 4.79 1.38 -23.06
N PHE A 211 3.88 0.82 -23.85
CA PHE A 211 2.46 1.15 -23.88
C PHE A 211 1.62 -0.13 -23.86
N PRO A 212 0.32 -0.06 -23.52
CA PRO A 212 -0.58 -1.21 -23.58
C PRO A 212 -0.60 -1.84 -24.98
N GLY A 213 0.05 -2.99 -25.16
CA GLY A 213 0.13 -3.71 -26.44
C GLY A 213 1.05 -3.09 -27.49
N THR A 214 1.84 -2.07 -27.15
CA THR A 214 2.76 -1.40 -28.07
C THR A 214 4.11 -1.16 -27.40
N LEU A 215 5.19 -1.47 -28.12
CA LEU A 215 6.57 -1.21 -27.70
C LEU A 215 7.23 -0.30 -28.72
N CYS A 216 7.77 0.82 -28.24
CA CYS A 216 8.58 1.72 -29.05
C CYS A 216 10.04 1.64 -28.64
N THR A 217 10.93 1.48 -29.61
CA THR A 217 12.38 1.47 -29.36
C THR A 217 13.08 2.45 -30.30
N GLY A 218 14.21 2.99 -29.84
CA GLY A 218 14.86 4.10 -30.54
C GLY A 218 16.21 4.50 -29.98
N THR A 219 16.69 5.63 -30.46
CA THR A 219 17.92 6.29 -30.00
C THR A 219 17.64 7.72 -29.59
N ASN A 220 18.39 8.26 -28.62
CA ASN A 220 18.27 9.65 -28.17
C ASN A 220 19.21 10.64 -28.89
N SER A 221 20.17 10.14 -29.68
CA SER A 221 21.14 10.97 -30.41
C SER A 221 21.58 10.35 -31.75
N PRO A 222 21.02 10.81 -32.89
CA PRO A 222 19.85 11.70 -32.98
C PRO A 222 18.58 11.01 -32.47
N PRO A 223 17.58 11.77 -31.97
CA PRO A 223 16.31 11.21 -31.56
C PRO A 223 15.57 10.54 -32.72
N ALA A 224 15.31 9.25 -32.61
CA ALA A 224 14.53 8.46 -33.56
C ALA A 224 13.86 7.31 -32.82
N MET A 225 12.65 6.93 -33.23
CA MET A 225 11.86 5.90 -32.56
C MET A 225 10.99 5.16 -33.58
N GLN A 226 10.80 3.86 -33.37
CA GLN A 226 9.87 3.01 -34.12
C GLN A 226 9.01 2.23 -33.13
N CYS A 227 7.72 2.15 -33.40
CA CYS A 227 6.76 1.44 -32.56
C CYS A 227 6.21 0.22 -33.29
N ARG A 228 5.97 -0.86 -32.54
CA ARG A 228 5.33 -2.09 -33.03
C ARG A 228 4.36 -2.64 -31.99
N ALA A 229 3.37 -3.40 -32.44
CA ALA A 229 2.58 -4.23 -31.55
C ALA A 229 3.50 -5.18 -30.77
N SER A 230 3.26 -5.30 -29.47
CA SER A 230 4.07 -6.15 -28.61
C SER A 230 3.34 -6.55 -27.33
N ASP A 231 3.48 -7.83 -26.98
CA ASP A 231 3.13 -8.39 -25.67
C ASP A 231 4.38 -8.63 -24.81
N ASP A 232 5.53 -8.06 -25.21
CA ASP A 232 6.78 -8.16 -24.47
C ASP A 232 6.60 -7.59 -23.05
N PRO A 233 7.20 -8.24 -22.03
CA PRO A 233 7.08 -7.78 -20.65
C PRO A 233 7.70 -6.38 -20.50
N TRP A 234 7.07 -5.54 -19.69
CA TRP A 234 7.64 -4.23 -19.40
C TRP A 234 8.70 -4.39 -18.32
N LEU A 235 9.82 -3.68 -18.48
CA LEU A 235 10.72 -3.43 -17.37
C LEU A 235 9.98 -2.60 -16.32
N ILE A 236 10.12 -2.92 -15.03
CA ILE A 236 9.47 -2.23 -13.90
C ILE A 236 10.49 -1.45 -13.06
N ASP A 237 11.76 -1.85 -13.06
CA ASP A 237 12.87 -1.09 -12.47
C ASP A 237 14.03 -0.96 -13.48
N GLN A 238 15.19 -0.46 -13.04
CA GLN A 238 16.39 -0.25 -13.87
C GLN A 238 17.12 -1.56 -14.29
N ASN A 239 16.39 -2.64 -14.59
CA ASN A 239 16.78 -3.87 -15.32
C ASN A 239 16.69 -5.19 -14.55
N GLN A 240 16.10 -5.24 -13.35
CA GLN A 240 16.01 -6.47 -12.55
C GLN A 240 14.61 -7.09 -12.56
N LEU A 241 13.56 -6.28 -12.70
CA LEU A 241 12.19 -6.74 -12.66
C LEU A 241 11.49 -6.41 -13.97
N ALA A 242 10.97 -7.45 -14.62
CA ALA A 242 10.09 -7.33 -15.76
C ALA A 242 8.81 -8.14 -15.51
N ALA A 243 7.67 -7.66 -16.01
CA ALA A 243 6.41 -8.39 -15.88
C ALA A 243 5.49 -8.17 -17.08
N PHE A 244 4.63 -9.15 -17.32
CA PHE A 244 3.63 -9.08 -18.38
C PHE A 244 2.52 -8.11 -18.01
N TYR A 245 2.22 -7.20 -18.92
CA TYR A 245 1.17 -6.20 -18.76
C TYR A 245 -0.15 -6.68 -19.35
N SER A 246 -1.29 -6.32 -18.75
CA SER A 246 -2.62 -6.57 -19.32
C SER A 246 -3.13 -5.32 -20.04
N PRO A 247 -3.07 -5.25 -21.39
CA PRO A 247 -3.33 -4.01 -22.11
C PRO A 247 -4.76 -3.47 -21.91
N ALA A 248 -5.73 -4.36 -21.74
CA ALA A 248 -7.14 -4.01 -21.58
C ALA A 248 -7.54 -3.66 -20.13
N ARG A 249 -6.66 -3.89 -19.14
CA ARG A 249 -7.02 -3.85 -17.71
C ARG A 249 -6.14 -2.94 -16.85
N ASN A 250 -5.08 -2.37 -17.42
CA ASN A 250 -4.20 -1.39 -16.78
C ASN A 250 -3.46 -1.89 -15.52
N PHE A 251 -3.00 -3.14 -15.54
CA PHE A 251 -2.18 -3.72 -14.47
C PHE A 251 -1.21 -4.79 -15.01
N PHE A 252 -0.21 -5.13 -14.20
CA PHE A 252 0.66 -6.29 -14.44
C PHE A 252 -0.03 -7.57 -13.99
N THR A 253 0.02 -8.60 -14.83
CA THR A 253 -0.70 -9.87 -14.59
C THR A 253 -0.17 -10.66 -13.41
N GLY A 254 1.05 -10.35 -12.95
CA GLY A 254 1.76 -11.09 -11.92
C GLY A 254 2.74 -12.12 -12.46
N VAL A 255 2.72 -12.39 -13.77
CA VAL A 255 3.73 -13.25 -14.42
C VAL A 255 5.01 -12.45 -14.62
N LEU A 256 6.10 -12.92 -14.04
CA LEU A 256 7.39 -12.23 -14.09
C LEU A 256 8.28 -12.76 -15.22
N ALA A 257 9.20 -11.90 -15.67
CA ALA A 257 10.14 -12.17 -16.74
C ALA A 257 11.57 -11.75 -16.34
N GLY A 258 12.52 -11.93 -17.27
CA GLY A 258 13.93 -11.64 -17.02
C GLY A 258 14.53 -12.61 -16.01
N SER A 259 15.26 -12.10 -15.01
CA SER A 259 15.89 -12.92 -13.97
C SER A 259 14.89 -13.65 -13.05
N ASN A 260 13.63 -13.21 -13.04
CA ASN A 260 12.55 -13.81 -12.25
C ASN A 260 11.60 -14.66 -13.13
N SER A 261 12.04 -15.07 -14.33
CA SER A 261 11.23 -15.88 -15.24
C SER A 261 10.81 -17.21 -14.59
N GLY A 262 9.50 -17.52 -14.66
CA GLY A 262 8.90 -18.71 -14.07
C GLY A 262 8.29 -18.48 -12.68
N GLU A 263 8.60 -17.36 -12.03
CA GLU A 263 7.94 -16.92 -10.81
C GLU A 263 6.63 -16.19 -11.12
N SER A 264 5.69 -16.23 -10.17
CA SER A 264 4.44 -15.48 -10.25
C SER A 264 4.02 -14.93 -8.91
N VAL A 265 3.41 -13.74 -8.94
CA VAL A 265 2.81 -13.07 -7.79
C VAL A 265 1.36 -12.68 -8.13
N PRO A 266 0.53 -12.29 -7.16
CA PRO A 266 -0.76 -11.69 -7.48
C PRO A 266 -0.63 -10.47 -8.40
N ALA A 267 -1.63 -10.23 -9.25
CA ALA A 267 -1.65 -9.07 -10.14
C ALA A 267 -1.46 -7.74 -9.38
N PHE A 268 -0.70 -6.82 -9.96
CA PHE A 268 -0.23 -5.61 -9.28
C PHE A 268 -0.17 -4.40 -10.21
N PHE A 269 -0.18 -3.19 -9.63
CA PHE A 269 -0.09 -1.92 -10.35
C PHE A 269 1.34 -1.41 -10.49
N SER A 270 2.15 -1.57 -9.45
CA SER A 270 3.55 -1.16 -9.41
C SER A 270 4.36 -2.10 -8.54
N ALA A 271 5.68 -2.12 -8.74
CA ALA A 271 6.59 -2.93 -7.97
C ALA A 271 7.95 -2.26 -7.80
N ALA A 272 8.67 -2.67 -6.76
CA ALA A 272 10.00 -2.17 -6.44
C ALA A 272 10.90 -3.33 -6.01
N THR A 273 12.17 -3.27 -6.41
CA THR A 273 13.22 -4.17 -5.93
C THR A 273 14.15 -3.43 -4.99
N LEU A 274 14.45 -4.03 -3.85
CA LEU A 274 15.42 -3.51 -2.89
C LEU A 274 16.49 -4.58 -2.66
N PRO A 275 17.50 -4.67 -3.55
CA PRO A 275 18.68 -5.46 -3.25
C PRO A 275 19.36 -4.98 -1.97
N ALA A 276 19.73 -5.92 -1.11
CA ALA A 276 20.62 -5.73 0.04
C ALA A 276 21.74 -6.78 -0.02
N PRO A 277 22.90 -6.57 0.65
CA PRO A 277 24.06 -7.46 0.54
C PRO A 277 23.73 -8.94 0.77
N ASP A 278 22.85 -9.22 1.74
CA ASP A 278 22.50 -10.59 2.16
C ASP A 278 21.02 -10.95 1.90
N SER A 279 20.26 -10.07 1.23
CA SER A 279 18.84 -10.33 0.96
C SER A 279 18.34 -9.62 -0.28
N HIS A 280 17.47 -10.27 -1.05
CA HIS A 280 16.72 -9.63 -2.13
C HIS A 280 15.29 -9.39 -1.66
N GLN A 281 14.82 -8.15 -1.76
CA GLN A 281 13.45 -7.82 -1.38
C GLN A 281 12.67 -7.33 -2.60
N TRP A 282 11.41 -7.74 -2.67
CA TRP A 282 10.46 -7.25 -3.66
C TRP A 282 9.23 -6.72 -2.96
N VAL A 283 8.68 -5.66 -3.52
CA VAL A 283 7.45 -5.04 -3.03
C VAL A 283 6.52 -4.90 -4.20
N PHE A 284 5.27 -5.36 -4.06
CA PHE A 284 4.25 -5.28 -5.10
C PHE A 284 3.00 -4.61 -4.54
N ALA A 285 2.53 -3.54 -5.18
CA ALA A 285 1.24 -2.93 -4.89
C ALA A 285 0.12 -3.69 -5.63
N GLY A 286 -0.57 -4.60 -4.94
CA GLY A 286 -1.57 -5.48 -5.54
C GLY A 286 -2.82 -4.75 -6.05
N THR A 287 -3.49 -5.34 -7.03
CA THR A 287 -4.79 -4.84 -7.54
C THR A 287 -5.94 -4.98 -6.55
N ASP A 288 -5.70 -5.69 -5.45
CA ASP A 288 -6.64 -5.93 -4.36
C ASP A 288 -6.49 -4.95 -3.19
N GLY A 289 -5.76 -3.84 -3.40
CA GLY A 289 -5.53 -2.82 -2.38
C GLY A 289 -4.52 -3.23 -1.30
N ARG A 290 -3.75 -4.31 -1.54
CA ARG A 290 -2.76 -4.82 -0.59
C ARG A 290 -1.38 -4.79 -1.21
N ALA A 291 -0.44 -4.11 -0.54
CA ALA A 291 0.97 -4.23 -0.86
C ALA A 291 1.57 -5.48 -0.20
N ARG A 292 2.47 -6.16 -0.90
CA ARG A 292 3.10 -7.42 -0.45
C ARG A 292 4.60 -7.30 -0.52
N ILE A 293 5.26 -7.65 0.58
CA ILE A 293 6.71 -7.64 0.71
C ILE A 293 7.20 -9.08 0.70
N TYR A 294 8.17 -9.37 -0.16
CA TYR A 294 8.81 -10.67 -0.34
C TYR A 294 10.29 -10.54 -0.02
N VAL A 295 10.88 -11.61 0.54
CA VAL A 295 12.30 -11.64 0.90
C VAL A 295 12.89 -12.97 0.44
N ASN A 296 13.97 -12.90 -0.34
CA ASN A 296 14.76 -13.99 -0.92
C ASN A 296 14.04 -14.91 -1.91
N ASN A 297 12.72 -15.04 -1.85
CA ASN A 297 11.90 -15.74 -2.85
C ASN A 297 10.49 -15.11 -2.96
N LEU A 298 9.76 -15.50 -4.00
CA LEU A 298 8.43 -14.97 -4.33
C LEU A 298 7.26 -15.91 -4.00
N ALA A 299 7.52 -17.03 -3.32
CA ALA A 299 6.49 -18.04 -3.05
C ALA A 299 5.42 -17.57 -2.05
N ALA A 300 5.81 -16.80 -1.03
CA ALA A 300 4.90 -16.22 -0.05
C ALA A 300 5.42 -14.88 0.46
N PRO A 301 4.54 -13.87 0.64
CA PRO A 301 4.95 -12.60 1.20
C PRO A 301 5.30 -12.77 2.69
N VAL A 302 6.38 -12.12 3.12
CA VAL A 302 6.75 -12.04 4.55
C VAL A 302 5.90 -11.03 5.30
N THR A 303 5.27 -10.09 4.58
CA THR A 303 4.37 -9.08 5.14
C THR A 303 3.40 -8.54 4.09
N VAL A 304 2.22 -8.16 4.57
CA VAL A 304 1.16 -7.53 3.80
C VAL A 304 0.83 -6.18 4.43
N VAL A 305 0.79 -5.13 3.62
CA VAL A 305 0.53 -3.75 4.02
C VAL A 305 -0.75 -3.27 3.35
N ASN A 306 -1.69 -2.70 4.11
CA ASN A 306 -3.06 -2.40 3.66
C ASN A 306 -3.35 -0.91 3.51
N ASP A 307 -2.43 -0.05 3.94
CA ASP A 307 -2.57 1.41 4.02
C ASP A 307 -1.66 2.13 3.02
N TRP A 308 -1.24 1.43 1.98
CA TRP A 308 -0.44 1.96 0.88
C TRP A 308 -1.27 2.16 -0.39
N GLY A 309 -0.89 3.17 -1.17
CA GLY A 309 -1.46 3.40 -2.50
C GLY A 309 -0.95 2.44 -3.57
N SER A 310 -1.39 2.67 -4.81
CA SER A 310 -1.10 1.81 -5.95
C SER A 310 0.23 2.11 -6.65
N ASN A 311 0.88 3.22 -6.30
CA ASN A 311 2.16 3.64 -6.87
C ASN A 311 3.27 3.51 -5.81
N LEU A 312 4.29 2.73 -6.13
CA LEU A 312 5.49 2.63 -5.34
C LEU A 312 6.74 2.48 -6.21
N VAL A 313 7.88 2.90 -5.67
CA VAL A 313 9.17 2.79 -6.33
C VAL A 313 10.30 2.70 -5.30
N ALA A 314 11.37 1.97 -5.63
CA ALA A 314 12.57 1.95 -4.81
C ALA A 314 13.35 3.26 -4.96
N VAL A 315 13.96 3.69 -3.87
CA VAL A 315 14.98 4.74 -3.85
C VAL A 315 16.16 4.26 -3.01
N GLN A 316 17.36 4.58 -3.43
CA GLN A 316 18.57 4.43 -2.63
C GLN A 316 18.94 5.80 -2.08
N SER A 317 19.11 5.90 -0.77
CA SER A 317 19.60 7.10 -0.11
C SER A 317 20.85 6.79 0.71
N GLY A 318 21.56 7.81 1.18
CA GLY A 318 22.61 7.64 2.20
C GLY A 318 22.06 7.50 3.62
N CYS A 319 20.74 7.42 3.79
CA CYS A 319 20.07 7.57 5.08
C CYS A 319 19.54 6.23 5.59
N GLY A 320 19.52 6.07 6.91
CA GLY A 320 18.94 4.89 7.57
C GLY A 320 19.53 3.57 7.06
N SER A 321 18.69 2.68 6.51
CA SER A 321 19.12 1.40 5.90
C SER A 321 19.81 1.55 4.54
N GLY A 322 19.86 2.77 4.01
CA GLY A 322 20.39 3.11 2.69
C GLY A 322 19.40 2.91 1.55
N ARG A 323 18.26 2.25 1.78
CA ARG A 323 17.25 2.01 0.74
C ARG A 323 15.84 2.10 1.31
N GLN A 324 14.98 2.78 0.59
CA GLN A 324 13.60 3.05 0.98
C GLN A 324 12.66 2.75 -0.20
N VAL A 325 11.38 2.64 0.11
CA VAL A 325 10.31 2.64 -0.89
C VAL A 325 9.55 3.94 -0.74
N LEU A 326 9.40 4.69 -1.83
CA LEU A 326 8.47 5.81 -1.90
C LEU A 326 7.12 5.26 -2.31
N VAL A 327 6.08 5.58 -1.53
CA VAL A 327 4.74 5.03 -1.69
C VAL A 327 3.73 6.16 -1.66
N SER A 328 2.75 6.10 -2.58
CA SER A 328 1.62 7.01 -2.59
C SER A 328 0.62 6.68 -1.49
N SER A 329 -0.26 7.61 -1.15
CA SER A 329 -1.30 7.38 -0.16
C SER A 329 -2.44 6.52 -0.76
N PRO A 330 -3.24 5.81 0.07
CA PRO A 330 -4.39 5.03 -0.40
C PRO A 330 -5.56 5.97 -0.75
N THR A 331 -5.40 6.75 -1.82
CA THR A 331 -6.38 7.73 -2.30
C THR A 331 -6.99 7.30 -3.64
N ASP A 332 -8.04 7.99 -4.05
CA ASP A 332 -8.68 7.85 -5.35
C ASP A 332 -8.36 9.06 -6.23
N MET A 333 -8.74 8.99 -7.50
CA MET A 333 -8.41 9.99 -8.53
C MET A 333 -9.07 11.37 -8.33
N THR A 334 -9.81 11.56 -7.23
CA THR A 334 -10.60 12.78 -6.95
C THR A 334 -10.04 13.61 -5.80
N ARG A 335 -8.99 13.13 -5.13
CA ARG A 335 -8.39 13.78 -3.97
C ARG A 335 -6.91 14.06 -4.18
N ASN A 336 -6.40 14.98 -3.37
CA ASN A 336 -4.96 15.20 -3.25
C ASN A 336 -4.30 13.94 -2.70
N ASP A 337 -3.21 13.54 -3.34
CA ASP A 337 -2.38 12.41 -2.91
C ASP A 337 -1.21 12.92 -2.05
N ALA A 338 -0.46 12.00 -1.44
CA ALA A 338 0.78 12.32 -0.76
C ALA A 338 1.79 11.19 -0.92
N LEU A 339 3.06 11.56 -0.98
CA LEU A 339 4.19 10.63 -1.14
C LEU A 339 4.96 10.51 0.17
N GLN A 340 5.22 9.29 0.61
CA GLN A 340 5.96 9.02 1.85
C GLN A 340 7.02 7.94 1.63
N ALA A 341 8.18 8.10 2.27
CA ALA A 341 9.23 7.09 2.27
C ALA A 341 9.03 6.11 3.43
N PHE A 342 9.22 4.82 3.14
CA PHE A 342 9.19 3.72 4.10
C PHE A 342 10.49 2.92 4.04
N GLU A 343 10.96 2.48 5.21
CA GLU A 343 12.02 1.50 5.34
C GLU A 343 11.43 0.14 5.65
N ILE A 344 11.96 -0.91 5.02
CA ILE A 344 11.59 -2.29 5.31
C ILE A 344 12.64 -2.88 6.23
N GLN A 345 12.33 -2.97 7.52
CA GLN A 345 13.22 -3.51 8.55
C GLN A 345 12.52 -4.62 9.32
N ASN A 346 13.23 -5.71 9.60
CA ASN A 346 12.69 -6.84 10.36
C ASN A 346 11.34 -7.37 9.83
N ARG A 347 11.18 -7.34 8.49
CA ARG A 347 9.94 -7.71 7.78
C ARG A 347 8.76 -6.77 8.04
N GLU A 348 8.96 -5.60 8.63
CA GLU A 348 7.94 -4.58 8.81
C GLU A 348 8.27 -3.35 7.97
N ALA A 349 7.23 -2.66 7.48
CA ALA A 349 7.37 -1.39 6.80
C ALA A 349 7.18 -0.24 7.80
N LEU A 350 8.21 0.57 7.97
CA LEU A 350 8.24 1.67 8.93
C LEU A 350 8.35 3.02 8.20
N PRO A 351 7.50 4.00 8.51
CA PRO A 351 7.64 5.34 7.97
C PRO A 351 9.03 5.93 8.25
N ALA A 352 9.67 6.46 7.22
CA ALA A 352 11.02 7.00 7.26
C ALA A 352 11.08 8.50 6.97
N SER A 353 10.03 9.05 6.35
CA SER A 353 9.82 10.50 6.16
C SER A 353 8.43 10.93 6.64
N SER A 354 8.21 12.24 6.74
CA SER A 354 6.86 12.80 6.70
C SER A 354 6.23 12.60 5.32
N ALA A 355 4.89 12.65 5.26
CA ALA A 355 4.18 12.67 3.99
C ALA A 355 4.43 14.00 3.27
N THR A 356 4.64 13.93 1.95
CA THR A 356 4.82 15.08 1.07
C THR A 356 3.56 15.25 0.23
N ASP A 357 2.79 16.30 0.51
CA ASP A 357 1.52 16.54 -0.16
C ASP A 357 1.68 16.82 -1.66
N LEU A 358 0.78 16.26 -2.45
CA LEU A 358 0.62 16.46 -3.89
C LEU A 358 -0.72 17.16 -4.15
N HIS A 359 -0.79 18.01 -5.18
CA HIS A 359 -1.99 18.80 -5.47
C HIS A 359 -3.02 18.06 -6.33
N GLY A 360 -3.00 16.74 -6.28
CA GLY A 360 -3.90 15.85 -7.02
C GLY A 360 -3.39 14.40 -7.01
N PRO A 361 -4.07 13.49 -7.73
CA PRO A 361 -3.68 12.09 -7.79
C PRO A 361 -2.34 11.88 -8.49
N LEU A 362 -1.55 10.95 -7.97
CA LEU A 362 -0.33 10.49 -8.60
C LEU A 362 -0.68 9.47 -9.70
N MET A 363 -0.38 9.83 -10.96
CA MET A 363 -0.70 9.06 -12.15
C MET A 363 0.35 8.00 -12.46
N ALA A 364 1.62 8.35 -12.23
CA ALA A 364 2.77 7.48 -12.47
C ALA A 364 3.88 7.80 -11.47
N LEU A 365 4.67 6.79 -11.13
CA LEU A 365 5.83 6.92 -10.25
C LEU A 365 6.91 5.94 -10.69
N TRP A 366 8.06 6.46 -11.11
CA TRP A 366 9.15 5.67 -11.66
C TRP A 366 10.51 6.16 -11.15
N GLN A 367 11.50 5.28 -11.22
CA GLN A 367 12.86 5.63 -10.83
C GLN A 367 13.44 6.62 -11.85
N GLY A 368 14.05 7.69 -11.37
CA GLY A 368 14.67 8.72 -12.21
C GLY A 368 16.04 8.31 -12.73
N GLU A 369 16.82 9.31 -13.11
CA GLU A 369 18.16 9.18 -13.70
C GLU A 369 19.23 8.69 -12.71
N THR A 370 19.01 8.88 -11.40
CA THR A 370 19.86 8.34 -10.34
C THR A 370 19.05 7.50 -9.38
N GLU A 371 19.71 6.66 -8.58
CA GLU A 371 19.04 5.86 -7.56
C GLU A 371 18.41 6.72 -6.43
N GLN A 372 18.77 8.00 -6.31
CA GLN A 372 18.25 8.95 -5.32
C GLN A 372 17.05 9.79 -5.81
N VAL A 373 16.78 9.73 -7.11
CA VAL A 373 15.77 10.55 -7.78
C VAL A 373 14.62 9.67 -8.24
N VAL A 374 13.41 10.15 -7.99
CA VAL A 374 12.17 9.52 -8.40
C VAL A 374 11.37 10.52 -9.23
N HIS A 375 10.82 10.07 -10.34
CA HIS A 375 9.93 10.84 -11.19
C HIS A 375 8.49 10.47 -10.92
N GLY A 376 7.63 11.46 -10.78
CA GLY A 376 6.20 11.24 -10.67
C GLY A 376 5.40 12.23 -11.50
N VAL A 377 4.26 11.75 -12.00
CA VAL A 377 3.32 12.55 -12.77
C VAL A 377 2.07 12.75 -11.94
N VAL A 378 1.65 14.00 -11.76
CA VAL A 378 0.46 14.37 -10.98
C VAL A 378 -0.54 15.06 -11.88
N LEU A 379 -1.82 14.65 -11.82
CA LEU A 379 -2.91 15.46 -12.39
C LEU A 379 -3.36 16.47 -11.34
N SER A 380 -2.96 17.73 -11.51
CA SER A 380 -3.24 18.78 -10.55
C SER A 380 -4.74 19.12 -10.51
N LEU A 381 -5.39 18.83 -9.38
CA LEU A 381 -6.80 19.21 -9.16
C LEU A 381 -6.96 20.71 -8.98
N THR A 382 -5.86 21.43 -8.73
CA THR A 382 -5.84 22.89 -8.60
C THR A 382 -5.84 23.58 -9.96
N THR A 383 -5.02 23.11 -10.90
CA THR A 383 -4.81 23.76 -12.20
C THR A 383 -5.46 23.04 -13.37
N GLY A 384 -5.86 21.77 -13.19
CA GLY A 384 -6.33 20.90 -14.26
C GLY A 384 -5.22 20.43 -15.21
N ARG A 385 -3.94 20.69 -14.89
CA ARG A 385 -2.77 20.34 -15.72
C ARG A 385 -2.09 19.08 -15.22
N TYR A 386 -1.42 18.38 -16.13
CA TYR A 386 -0.47 17.33 -15.79
C TYR A 386 0.87 17.98 -15.42
N GLU A 387 1.42 17.57 -14.27
CA GLU A 387 2.66 18.09 -13.70
C GLU A 387 3.68 16.95 -13.56
N ALA A 388 4.86 17.12 -14.17
CA ALA A 388 5.99 16.21 -14.03
C ALA A 388 6.90 16.70 -12.89
N TRP A 389 7.03 15.89 -11.86
CA TRP A 389 7.75 16.19 -10.63
C TRP A 389 8.97 15.28 -10.46
N SER A 390 10.10 15.88 -10.08
CA SER A 390 11.26 15.15 -9.57
C SER A 390 11.28 15.22 -8.05
N PHE A 391 11.36 14.06 -7.42
CA PHE A 391 11.45 13.85 -5.98
C PHE A 391 12.86 13.36 -5.62
N ALA A 392 13.61 14.21 -4.93
CA ALA A 392 14.94 13.86 -4.43
C ALA A 392 14.86 13.53 -2.94
N VAL A 393 15.49 12.42 -2.55
CA VAL A 393 15.50 11.95 -1.16
C VAL A 393 16.84 12.32 -0.51
N GLY A 394 16.77 12.99 0.63
CA GLY A 394 17.95 13.43 1.39
C GLY A 394 17.81 13.14 2.88
N CYS A 395 18.96 13.12 3.58
CA CYS A 395 18.97 12.93 5.04
C CYS A 395 18.65 14.26 5.72
N GLY A 396 17.86 14.19 6.80
CA GLY A 396 17.43 15.35 7.59
C GLY A 396 18.53 15.97 8.43
#